data_AF-A0A235BR86-F1
#
_entry.id   AF-A0A235BR86-F1
#
_cell.length_a   1.000
_cell.length_b   1.000
_cell.length_c   1.000
_cell.angle_alpha   90.00
_cell.angle_beta   90.00
_cell.angle_gamma   90.00
#
_symmetry.space_group_name_H-M   'P 1'
#
loop_
_entity.id
_entity.type
_entity.pdbx_description
1 polymer ?
#
loop_
_entity_poly.entity_id
_entity_poly.type
_entity_poly.pdbx_seq_one_letter_code
_entity_poly.pdbx_strand_id
1 'polypeptide(L)'
;MSRLTKGVLYLTGLVVVGLLSFYGGRLSIKPHTVSELSPIFIYDKEDLLELSIEDIGKYHGDVCPCVAVAFRATQLAISKLWEEEIPRRKDFRIITRCPTQGTQDAFEFITRAKTGKNREGDFRIELPEGTSFENLSADNFAFIFIRKSTGDSLEVQVKEEIFPEGFFKLMNKVKSGKAAQKEKKEFENAKDELKHRYLNLPVDEVFVFNGE
;
A
#
# COMPACT_ATOMS: atom_id res chain seq x y z
N MET A 1 -25.61 -80.80 12.45
CA MET A 1 -26.02 -80.49 11.06
C MET A 1 -24.77 -80.46 10.20
N SER A 2 -24.67 -81.39 9.25
CA SER A 2 -23.55 -81.58 8.33
C SER A 2 -23.35 -80.37 7.41
N ARG A 3 -22.10 -80.00 7.09
CA ARG A 3 -21.78 -79.42 5.79
C ARG A 3 -20.47 -79.94 5.22
N LEU A 4 -20.63 -80.73 4.16
CA LEU A 4 -19.64 -81.16 3.20
C LEU A 4 -19.18 -80.01 2.28
N THR A 5 -17.88 -80.02 2.01
CA THR A 5 -17.13 -79.77 0.75
C THR A 5 -17.78 -79.12 -0.48
N LYS A 6 -17.00 -78.21 -1.12
CA LYS A 6 -16.70 -77.99 -2.57
C LYS A 6 -16.12 -76.54 -2.66
N GLY A 7 -14.99 -76.16 -3.25
CA GLY A 7 -14.15 -76.70 -4.32
C GLY A 7 -14.41 -75.91 -5.63
N VAL A 8 -13.61 -74.87 -5.96
CA VAL A 8 -13.44 -74.24 -7.31
C VAL A 8 -12.11 -73.43 -7.27
N LEU A 9 -11.02 -73.86 -7.91
CA LEU A 9 -10.52 -73.58 -9.28
C LEU A 9 -10.06 -72.12 -9.56
N TYR A 10 -8.74 -71.97 -9.79
CA TYR A 10 -8.06 -70.84 -10.42
C TYR A 10 -8.39 -70.76 -11.92
N LEU A 11 -8.46 -69.56 -12.52
CA LEU A 11 -7.49 -69.01 -13.51
C LEU A 11 -8.03 -67.74 -14.24
N THR A 12 -7.08 -66.95 -14.75
CA THR A 12 -7.12 -65.93 -15.84
C THR A 12 -7.75 -64.55 -15.61
N GLY A 13 -6.89 -63.58 -15.31
CA GLY A 13 -6.44 -62.56 -16.27
C GLY A 13 -7.49 -61.66 -16.92
N LEU A 14 -7.53 -60.39 -16.47
CA LEU A 14 -7.91 -59.27 -17.32
C LEU A 14 -7.14 -58.01 -16.91
N VAL A 15 -6.20 -57.62 -17.76
CA VAL A 15 -5.47 -56.35 -17.70
C VAL A 15 -6.40 -55.28 -18.23
N VAL A 16 -6.87 -54.39 -17.37
CA VAL A 16 -7.55 -53.15 -17.79
C VAL A 16 -6.50 -52.05 -17.88
N VAL A 17 -6.08 -51.76 -19.10
CA VAL A 17 -5.28 -50.55 -19.40
C VAL A 17 -6.22 -49.35 -19.31
N GLY A 18 -6.27 -48.72 -18.14
CA GLY A 18 -6.91 -47.43 -17.97
C GLY A 18 -6.02 -46.34 -18.57
N LEU A 19 -6.47 -45.72 -19.66
CA LEU A 19 -5.92 -44.46 -20.18
C LEU A 19 -5.95 -43.41 -19.06
N LEU A 20 -4.79 -43.14 -18.45
CA LEU A 20 -4.58 -41.92 -17.68
C LEU A 20 -4.49 -40.76 -18.65
N SER A 21 -5.64 -40.17 -18.98
CA SER A 21 -5.70 -38.82 -19.54
C SER A 21 -5.05 -37.89 -18.54
N PHE A 22 -3.78 -37.52 -18.79
CA PHE A 22 -3.13 -36.38 -18.18
C PHE A 22 -3.95 -35.13 -18.56
N TYR A 23 -4.94 -34.81 -17.74
CA TYR A 23 -5.45 -33.45 -17.67
C TYR A 23 -4.29 -32.61 -17.15
N GLY A 24 -3.55 -32.01 -18.09
CA GLY A 24 -2.70 -30.87 -17.84
C GLY A 24 -3.58 -29.74 -17.32
N GLY A 25 -3.90 -29.79 -16.03
CA GLY A 25 -4.34 -28.65 -15.27
C GLY A 25 -3.19 -27.67 -15.27
N ARG A 26 -3.15 -26.81 -16.29
CA ARG A 26 -2.40 -25.56 -16.24
C ARG A 26 -2.91 -24.89 -14.97
N LEU A 27 -2.07 -24.84 -13.93
CA LEU A 27 -2.33 -24.01 -12.76
C LEU A 27 -2.56 -22.61 -13.31
N SER A 28 -3.83 -22.27 -13.48
CA SER A 28 -4.26 -20.91 -13.75
C SER A 28 -3.92 -20.18 -12.46
N ILE A 29 -2.74 -19.59 -12.43
CA ILE A 29 -2.41 -18.55 -11.46
C ILE A 29 -3.50 -17.50 -11.71
N LYS A 30 -4.53 -17.53 -10.86
CA LYS A 30 -5.48 -16.42 -10.82
C LYS A 30 -4.63 -15.17 -10.65
N PRO A 31 -4.82 -14.12 -11.47
CA PRO A 31 -4.12 -12.87 -11.24
C PRO A 31 -4.34 -12.50 -9.77
N HIS A 32 -3.26 -12.14 -9.07
CA HIS A 32 -3.36 -11.60 -7.71
C HIS A 32 -4.32 -10.43 -7.79
N THR A 33 -5.56 -10.68 -7.41
CA THR A 33 -6.54 -9.64 -7.08
C THR A 33 -5.85 -8.85 -5.99
N VAL A 34 -5.55 -7.58 -6.26
CA VAL A 34 -5.24 -6.58 -5.24
C VAL A 34 -6.20 -6.88 -4.09
N SER A 35 -5.69 -7.24 -2.92
CA SER A 35 -6.58 -7.42 -1.77
C SER A 35 -7.30 -6.09 -1.64
N GLU A 36 -8.62 -6.05 -1.82
CA GLU A 36 -9.37 -4.80 -1.73
C GLU A 36 -9.06 -4.21 -0.35
N LEU A 37 -8.23 -3.16 -0.33
CA LEU A 37 -7.81 -2.54 0.91
C LEU A 37 -9.07 -2.03 1.60
N SER A 38 -9.17 -2.25 2.91
CA SER A 38 -10.29 -1.72 3.67
C SER A 38 -10.39 -0.20 3.44
N PRO A 39 -11.59 0.36 3.25
CA PRO A 39 -11.74 1.79 3.08
C PRO A 39 -11.39 2.53 4.37
N ILE A 40 -11.16 3.84 4.26
CA ILE A 40 -11.10 4.74 5.41
C ILE A 40 -12.52 5.25 5.68
N PHE A 41 -13.04 4.94 6.87
CA PHE A 41 -14.25 5.57 7.39
C PHE A 41 -13.87 6.86 8.10
N ILE A 42 -14.54 7.96 7.75
CA ILE A 42 -14.22 9.27 8.32
C ILE A 42 -15.43 10.20 8.25
N TYR A 43 -15.64 10.96 9.32
CA TYR A 43 -16.71 11.97 9.37
C TYR A 43 -16.27 13.29 8.74
N ASP A 44 -17.09 13.81 7.82
CA ASP A 44 -17.06 15.20 7.36
C ASP A 44 -18.29 15.92 7.92
N LYS A 45 -18.09 16.71 8.98
CA LYS A 45 -19.19 17.22 9.82
C LYS A 45 -20.03 16.04 10.38
N GLU A 46 -21.26 15.87 9.94
CA GLU A 46 -22.17 14.78 10.34
C GLU A 46 -22.26 13.66 9.29
N ASP A 47 -21.66 13.85 8.11
CA ASP A 47 -21.69 12.87 7.04
C ASP A 47 -20.58 11.83 7.25
N LEU A 48 -20.96 10.56 7.39
CA LEU A 48 -20.02 9.44 7.39
C LEU A 48 -19.61 9.14 5.95
N LEU A 49 -18.32 9.27 5.66
CA LEU A 49 -17.75 8.95 4.36
C LEU A 49 -17.00 7.63 4.42
N GLU A 50 -17.13 6.85 3.35
CA GLU A 50 -16.32 5.67 3.06
C GLU A 50 -15.39 6.04 1.90
N LEU A 51 -14.08 6.09 2.16
CA LEU A 51 -13.08 6.49 1.16
C LEU A 51 -12.23 5.30 0.76
N SER A 52 -12.36 4.87 -0.50
CA SER A 52 -11.47 3.87 -1.10
C SER A 52 -10.18 4.51 -1.61
N ILE A 53 -9.14 3.70 -1.84
CA ILE A 53 -7.92 4.17 -2.50
C ILE A 53 -8.22 4.59 -3.95
N GLU A 54 -9.18 3.95 -4.61
CA GLU A 54 -9.64 4.27 -5.95
C GLU A 54 -10.27 5.66 -6.03
N ASP A 55 -10.98 6.11 -4.99
CA ASP A 55 -11.56 7.46 -4.96
C ASP A 55 -10.48 8.53 -4.90
N ILE A 56 -9.41 8.26 -4.15
CA ILE A 56 -8.23 9.14 -4.12
C ILE A 56 -7.51 9.10 -5.47
N GLY A 57 -7.40 7.92 -6.08
CA GLY A 57 -6.86 7.74 -7.43
C GLY A 57 -7.64 8.52 -8.48
N LYS A 58 -8.97 8.54 -8.42
CA LYS A 58 -9.82 9.35 -9.32
C LYS A 58 -9.57 10.85 -9.13
N TYR A 59 -9.34 11.29 -7.90
CA TYR A 59 -9.04 12.69 -7.60
C TYR A 59 -7.64 13.11 -8.08
N HIS A 60 -6.63 12.29 -7.83
CA HIS A 60 -5.23 12.56 -8.18
C HIS A 60 -4.96 12.37 -9.69
N GLY A 61 -5.56 11.34 -10.30
CA GLY A 61 -5.38 10.95 -11.70
C GLY A 61 -5.00 9.47 -11.86
N ASP A 62 -4.36 8.87 -10.86
CA ASP A 62 -4.04 7.45 -10.80
C ASP A 62 -3.75 7.00 -9.35
N VAL A 63 -3.72 5.69 -9.10
CA VAL A 63 -3.20 5.13 -7.85
C VAL A 63 -1.69 4.91 -8.03
N CYS A 64 -0.91 5.97 -7.85
CA CYS A 64 0.55 5.91 -7.88
C CYS A 64 1.12 5.46 -6.51
N PRO A 65 2.43 5.13 -6.40
CA PRO A 65 3.04 4.75 -5.12
C PRO A 65 2.86 5.79 -4.01
N CYS A 66 2.82 7.08 -4.36
CA CYS A 66 2.70 8.18 -3.41
C CYS A 66 1.28 8.27 -2.81
N VAL A 67 0.25 7.95 -3.61
CA VAL A 67 -1.14 7.82 -3.14
C VAL A 67 -1.26 6.58 -2.24
N ALA A 68 -0.70 5.45 -2.68
CA ALA A 68 -0.75 4.19 -1.94
C ALA A 68 -0.14 4.31 -0.53
N VAL A 69 1.06 4.88 -0.41
CA VAL A 69 1.72 5.04 0.89
C VAL A 69 0.98 6.01 1.81
N ALA A 70 0.44 7.11 1.27
CA ALA A 70 -0.31 8.08 2.06
C ALA A 70 -1.62 7.49 2.60
N PHE A 71 -2.34 6.72 1.77
CA PHE A 71 -3.54 5.99 2.20
C PHE A 71 -3.22 5.00 3.32
N ARG A 72 -2.22 4.13 3.10
CA ARG A 72 -1.78 3.13 4.08
C ARG A 72 -1.27 3.75 5.39
N ALA A 73 -0.51 4.84 5.33
CA ALA A 73 -0.04 5.55 6.51
C ALA A 73 -1.21 6.18 7.28
N THR A 74 -2.22 6.70 6.58
CA THR A 74 -3.42 7.26 7.23
C THR A 74 -4.23 6.17 7.92
N GLN A 75 -4.40 4.98 7.31
CA GLN A 75 -5.05 3.84 7.98
C GLN A 75 -4.33 3.44 9.27
N LEU A 76 -2.99 3.36 9.23
CA LEU A 76 -2.19 3.10 10.42
C LEU A 76 -2.41 4.18 11.49
N ALA A 77 -2.34 5.47 11.12
CA ALA A 77 -2.56 6.57 12.04
C ALA A 77 -3.95 6.51 12.71
N ILE A 78 -5.00 6.22 11.94
CA ILE A 78 -6.35 6.05 12.48
C ILE A 78 -6.39 4.92 13.51
N SER A 79 -5.83 3.76 13.17
CA SER A 79 -5.81 2.60 14.06
C SER A 79 -5.06 2.84 15.38
N LYS A 80 -4.13 3.80 15.43
CA LYS A 80 -3.30 4.09 16.60
C LYS A 80 -3.79 5.27 17.42
N LEU A 81 -4.33 6.30 16.78
CA LEU A 81 -4.71 7.55 17.45
C LEU A 81 -6.21 7.62 17.79
N TRP A 82 -7.04 6.84 17.09
CA TRP A 82 -8.48 6.75 17.35
C TRP A 82 -8.94 5.36 17.78
N GLU A 83 -8.10 4.33 17.60
CA GLU A 83 -8.43 2.93 17.92
C GLU A 83 -9.74 2.50 17.23
N GLU A 84 -10.82 2.35 18.00
CA GLU A 84 -12.15 1.97 17.52
C GLU A 84 -13.03 3.18 17.14
N GLU A 85 -12.60 4.41 17.45
CA GLU A 85 -13.34 5.62 17.10
C GLU A 85 -13.17 5.97 15.60
N ILE A 86 -14.26 6.35 14.94
CA ILE A 86 -14.19 6.89 13.59
C ILE A 86 -13.76 8.36 13.66
N PRO A 87 -12.64 8.75 13.04
CA PRO A 87 -12.11 10.10 13.15
C PRO A 87 -13.00 11.12 12.42
N ARG A 88 -12.86 12.39 12.81
CA ARG A 88 -13.42 13.54 12.07
C ARG A 88 -12.32 14.20 11.25
N ARG A 89 -12.60 14.52 9.98
CA ARG A 89 -11.66 15.20 9.06
C ARG A 89 -10.96 16.41 9.69
N LYS A 90 -11.73 17.28 10.36
CA LYS A 90 -11.22 18.51 11.01
C LYS A 90 -10.24 18.27 12.17
N ASP A 91 -10.14 17.04 12.66
CA ASP A 91 -9.37 16.66 13.84
C ASP A 91 -7.97 16.17 13.52
N PHE A 92 -7.62 16.09 12.23
CA PHE A 92 -6.25 15.81 11.80
C PHE A 92 -5.40 17.07 11.74
N ARG A 93 -4.15 16.91 12.14
CA ARG A 93 -3.03 17.72 11.66
C ARG A 93 -1.94 16.79 11.13
N ILE A 94 -1.29 17.17 10.04
CA ILE A 94 -0.27 16.38 9.36
C ILE A 94 0.98 17.23 9.14
N ILE A 95 2.15 16.66 9.44
CA ILE A 95 3.45 17.17 9.03
C ILE A 95 4.12 16.09 8.17
N THR A 96 4.52 16.41 6.94
CA THR A 96 5.16 15.46 6.02
C THR A 96 6.55 15.91 5.64
N ARG A 97 7.48 14.95 5.54
CA ARG A 97 8.81 15.14 4.93
C ARG A 97 8.80 14.90 3.42
N CYS A 98 7.66 14.46 2.88
CA CYS A 98 7.50 14.02 1.50
C CYS A 98 6.96 15.15 0.61
N PRO A 99 7.76 15.68 -0.34
CA PRO A 99 7.35 16.79 -1.20
C PRO A 99 6.53 16.36 -2.42
N THR A 100 6.04 15.12 -2.51
CA THR A 100 5.38 14.63 -3.73
C THR A 100 3.91 15.06 -3.80
N GLN A 101 3.44 15.38 -5.01
CA GLN A 101 2.05 15.82 -5.23
C GLN A 101 1.04 14.73 -4.85
N GLY A 102 1.28 13.47 -5.21
CA GLY A 102 0.36 12.38 -4.89
C GLY A 102 0.18 12.15 -3.39
N THR A 103 1.23 12.35 -2.59
CA THR A 103 1.11 12.32 -1.12
C THR A 103 0.31 13.51 -0.60
N GLN A 104 0.54 14.72 -1.13
CA GLN A 104 -0.21 15.91 -0.75
C GLN A 104 -1.70 15.76 -1.08
N ASP A 105 -2.02 15.40 -2.32
CA ASP A 105 -3.40 15.22 -2.80
C ASP A 105 -4.14 14.17 -1.97
N ALA A 106 -3.49 13.05 -1.65
CA ALA A 106 -4.08 12.02 -0.82
C ALA A 106 -4.41 12.52 0.59
N PHE A 107 -3.48 13.20 1.26
CA PHE A 107 -3.73 13.73 2.60
C PHE A 107 -4.79 14.83 2.62
N GLU A 108 -4.74 15.76 1.67
CA GLU A 108 -5.76 16.81 1.54
C GLU A 108 -7.15 16.22 1.23
N PHE A 109 -7.21 15.19 0.39
CA PHE A 109 -8.47 14.51 0.07
C PHE A 109 -9.06 13.79 1.27
N ILE A 110 -8.25 13.02 2.00
CA ILE A 110 -8.71 12.24 3.15
C ILE A 110 -9.12 13.17 4.30
N THR A 111 -8.28 14.16 4.64
CA THR A 111 -8.42 14.91 5.91
C THR A 111 -9.00 16.32 5.75
N ARG A 112 -9.00 16.90 4.54
CA ARG A 112 -9.29 18.33 4.29
C ARG A 112 -8.34 19.30 4.99
N ALA A 113 -7.28 18.81 5.64
CA ALA A 113 -6.22 19.66 6.13
C ALA A 113 -5.51 20.27 4.92
N LYS A 114 -5.73 21.57 4.69
CA LYS A 114 -5.13 22.27 3.54
C LYS A 114 -3.67 22.54 3.80
N THR A 115 -2.83 22.31 2.80
CA THR A 115 -1.43 22.74 2.81
C THR A 115 -1.40 24.25 2.99
N GLY A 116 -0.95 24.72 4.14
CA GLY A 116 -0.88 26.15 4.39
C GLY A 116 0.42 26.77 3.90
N LYS A 117 0.38 28.07 3.60
CA LYS A 117 1.59 28.85 3.30
C LYS A 117 2.28 29.22 4.62
N ASN A 118 3.61 29.33 4.61
CA ASN A 118 4.40 29.92 5.71
C ASN A 118 4.20 29.27 7.11
N ARG A 119 4.12 27.93 7.19
CA ARG A 119 3.94 27.17 8.46
C ARG A 119 2.58 27.34 9.15
N GLU A 120 1.63 28.04 8.56
CA GLU A 120 0.26 28.13 9.06
C GLU A 120 -0.56 26.93 8.55
N GLY A 121 -1.59 26.50 9.29
CA GLY A 121 -2.49 25.42 8.85
C GLY A 121 -2.22 24.03 9.45
N ASP A 122 -3.18 23.13 9.22
CA ASP A 122 -3.18 21.76 9.73
C ASP A 122 -2.45 20.76 8.82
N PHE A 123 -1.94 21.19 7.67
CA PHE A 123 -1.05 20.37 6.84
C PHE A 123 0.21 21.15 6.47
N ARG A 124 1.37 20.60 6.83
CA ARG A 124 2.70 21.19 6.64
C ARG A 124 3.64 20.24 5.94
N ILE A 125 4.52 20.81 5.12
CA ILE A 125 5.61 20.09 4.47
C ILE A 125 6.92 20.61 5.07
N GLU A 126 7.64 19.76 5.80
CA GLU A 126 8.90 20.07 6.47
C GLU A 126 9.99 19.16 5.94
N LEU A 127 10.78 19.68 5.00
CA LEU A 127 11.76 18.88 4.28
C LEU A 127 13.05 18.71 5.10
N PRO A 128 13.63 17.49 5.13
CA PRO A 128 14.99 17.29 5.61
C PRO A 128 15.99 18.21 4.92
N GLU A 129 17.06 18.59 5.61
CA GLU A 129 18.14 19.39 5.03
C GLU A 129 18.72 18.71 3.77
N GLY A 130 19.01 19.51 2.74
CA GLY A 130 19.52 18.99 1.46
C GLY A 130 18.46 18.38 0.53
N THR A 131 17.20 18.28 0.96
CA THR A 131 16.10 17.84 0.08
C THR A 131 15.90 18.79 -1.09
N SER A 132 15.81 18.24 -2.29
CA SER A 132 15.40 19.00 -3.49
C SER A 132 14.63 18.10 -4.46
N PHE A 133 14.08 18.66 -5.54
CA PHE A 133 13.43 17.88 -6.59
C PHE A 133 14.37 16.85 -7.25
N GLU A 134 15.69 17.08 -7.21
CA GLU A 134 16.73 16.18 -7.73
C GLU A 134 17.44 15.38 -6.62
N ASN A 135 17.03 15.54 -5.36
CA ASN A 135 17.65 14.88 -4.22
C ASN A 135 16.61 14.43 -3.21
N LEU A 136 15.89 13.36 -3.55
CA LEU A 136 15.01 12.64 -2.64
C LEU A 136 15.66 11.33 -2.16
N SER A 137 15.38 10.95 -0.93
CA SER A 137 15.78 9.70 -0.27
C SER A 137 14.60 9.08 0.50
N ALA A 138 14.85 7.93 1.14
CA ALA A 138 13.86 7.29 2.02
C ALA A 138 13.45 8.18 3.20
N ASP A 139 14.35 9.05 3.69
CA ASP A 139 14.09 9.98 4.80
C ASP A 139 12.98 11.00 4.47
N ASN A 140 12.72 11.23 3.18
CA ASN A 140 11.60 12.07 2.77
C ASN A 140 10.24 11.37 2.97
N PHE A 141 10.18 10.05 3.09
CA PHE A 141 8.93 9.31 3.20
C PHE A 141 8.56 9.08 4.66
N ALA A 142 8.45 10.19 5.40
CA ALA A 142 8.04 10.25 6.80
C ALA A 142 6.85 11.18 7.00
N PHE A 143 5.97 10.82 7.92
CA PHE A 143 4.72 11.51 8.20
C PHE A 143 4.48 11.56 9.71
N ILE A 144 4.08 12.71 10.23
CA ILE A 144 3.61 12.86 11.60
C ILE A 144 2.12 13.18 11.54
N PHE A 145 1.31 12.31 12.10
CA PHE A 145 -0.13 12.51 12.28
C PHE A 145 -0.39 12.96 13.71
N ILE A 146 -1.20 13.99 13.87
CA ILE A 146 -1.56 14.56 15.17
C ILE A 146 -3.09 14.58 15.27
N ARG A 147 -3.62 14.00 16.35
CA ARG A 147 -5.03 14.12 16.72
C ARG A 147 -5.21 15.41 17.51
N LYS A 148 -5.84 16.41 16.89
CA LYS A 148 -5.92 17.78 17.45
C LYS A 148 -6.71 17.83 18.77
N SER A 149 -7.70 16.97 18.94
CA SER A 149 -8.56 16.91 20.12
C SER A 149 -7.86 16.43 21.38
N THR A 150 -6.85 15.55 21.26
CA THR A 150 -6.11 14.99 22.39
C THR A 150 -4.69 15.52 22.50
N GLY A 151 -4.08 15.85 21.36
CA GLY A 151 -2.66 16.20 21.26
C GLY A 151 -1.76 15.01 20.93
N ASP A 152 -2.29 13.78 20.98
CA ASP A 152 -1.54 12.56 20.69
C ASP A 152 -1.01 12.58 19.26
N SER A 153 0.17 11.98 19.08
CA SER A 153 0.82 11.98 17.77
C SER A 153 1.45 10.63 17.43
N LEU A 154 1.56 10.38 16.12
CA LEU A 154 2.21 9.20 15.58
C LEU A 154 3.17 9.62 14.46
N GLU A 155 4.46 9.37 14.66
CA GLU A 155 5.46 9.44 13.59
C GLU A 155 5.50 8.10 12.86
N VAL A 156 5.46 8.15 11.53
CA VAL A 156 5.46 7.01 10.61
C VAL A 156 6.56 7.23 9.59
N GLN A 157 7.48 6.28 9.48
CA GLN A 157 8.58 6.27 8.52
C GLN A 157 8.48 5.03 7.63
N VAL A 158 8.55 5.20 6.31
CA VAL A 158 8.69 4.07 5.39
C VAL A 158 10.09 3.48 5.55
N LYS A 159 10.18 2.16 5.68
CA LYS A 159 11.47 1.48 5.80
C LYS A 159 12.25 1.53 4.48
N GLU A 160 13.56 1.69 4.57
CA GLU A 160 14.41 1.85 3.39
C GLU A 160 14.36 0.62 2.46
N GLU A 161 14.28 -0.58 3.03
CA GLU A 161 14.20 -1.84 2.28
C GLU A 161 12.95 -1.98 1.40
N ILE A 162 11.92 -1.17 1.64
CA ILE A 162 10.69 -1.17 0.84
C ILE A 162 10.94 -0.53 -0.53
N PHE A 163 11.90 0.37 -0.65
CA PHE A 163 12.24 0.96 -1.94
C PHE A 163 13.04 -0.04 -2.79
N PRO A 164 12.69 -0.23 -4.08
CA PRO A 164 13.50 -1.01 -4.99
C PRO A 164 14.94 -0.49 -5.05
N GLU A 165 15.90 -1.38 -5.32
CA GLU A 165 17.31 -1.00 -5.41
C GLU A 165 17.52 0.12 -6.43
N GLY A 166 18.24 1.18 -6.03
CA GLY A 166 18.52 2.32 -6.90
C GLY A 166 17.31 3.20 -7.24
N PHE A 167 16.15 2.99 -6.61
CA PHE A 167 14.91 3.73 -6.88
C PHE A 167 15.11 5.25 -6.84
N PHE A 168 15.74 5.78 -5.78
CA PHE A 168 15.97 7.22 -5.65
C PHE A 168 16.94 7.77 -6.70
N LYS A 169 18.00 7.01 -7.03
CA LYS A 169 18.94 7.39 -8.10
C LYS A 169 18.21 7.52 -9.44
N LEU A 170 17.34 6.55 -9.77
CA LEU A 170 16.52 6.58 -10.98
C LEU A 170 15.49 7.72 -10.93
N MET A 171 14.76 7.86 -9.81
CA MET A 171 13.78 8.93 -9.62
C MET A 171 14.40 10.31 -9.83
N ASN A 172 15.52 10.58 -9.17
CA ASN A 172 16.21 11.86 -9.23
C ASN A 172 16.70 12.15 -10.66
N LYS A 173 17.21 11.15 -11.38
CA LYS A 173 17.63 11.27 -12.78
C LYS A 173 16.47 11.54 -13.74
N VAL A 174 15.32 10.89 -13.51
CA VAL A 174 14.10 11.12 -14.30
C VAL A 174 13.56 12.52 -14.04
N LYS A 175 13.45 12.94 -12.76
CA LYS A 175 12.97 14.27 -12.37
C LYS A 175 13.85 15.40 -12.87
N SER A 176 15.17 15.20 -12.92
CA SER A 176 16.09 16.19 -13.48
C SER A 176 16.11 16.22 -15.02
N GLY A 177 15.28 15.42 -15.71
CA GLY A 177 15.24 15.33 -17.17
C GLY A 177 16.48 14.68 -17.82
N LYS A 178 17.35 14.03 -17.03
CA LYS A 178 18.64 13.47 -17.50
C LYS A 178 18.54 11.97 -17.85
N ALA A 179 17.38 11.35 -17.66
CA ALA A 179 17.18 9.91 -17.87
C ALA A 179 16.98 9.55 -19.34
N ALA A 180 17.66 8.50 -19.79
CA ALA A 180 17.41 7.86 -21.08
C ALA A 180 16.06 7.13 -21.10
N GLN A 181 15.53 6.81 -22.28
CA GLN A 181 14.22 6.15 -22.41
C GLN A 181 14.16 4.79 -21.69
N LYS A 182 15.26 4.03 -21.71
CA LYS A 182 15.38 2.77 -20.97
C LYS A 182 15.24 2.98 -19.45
N GLU A 183 15.93 3.99 -18.92
CA GLU A 183 15.90 4.33 -17.48
C GLU A 183 14.53 4.84 -17.04
N LYS A 184 13.83 5.59 -17.92
CA LYS A 184 12.43 5.97 -17.66
C LYS A 184 11.55 4.73 -17.51
N LYS A 185 11.69 3.74 -18.40
CA LYS A 185 10.94 2.48 -18.31
C LYS A 185 11.31 1.67 -17.07
N GLU A 186 12.59 1.62 -16.71
CA GLU A 186 13.05 0.99 -15.45
C GLU A 186 12.43 1.68 -14.24
N PHE A 187 12.34 3.01 -14.25
CA PHE A 187 11.69 3.77 -13.18
C PHE A 187 10.18 3.51 -13.11
N GLU A 188 9.47 3.40 -14.24
CA GLU A 188 8.06 3.00 -14.26
C GLU A 188 7.85 1.63 -13.63
N ASN A 189 8.66 0.63 -14.00
CA ASN A 189 8.61 -0.70 -13.39
C ASN A 189 8.88 -0.65 -11.88
N ALA A 190 9.87 0.14 -11.45
CA ALA A 190 10.21 0.28 -10.03
C ALA A 190 9.09 0.99 -9.24
N LYS A 191 8.38 1.95 -9.86
CA LYS A 191 7.16 2.52 -9.27
C LYS A 191 6.07 1.46 -9.11
N ASP A 192 5.82 0.65 -10.13
CA ASP A 192 4.81 -0.40 -10.03
C ASP A 192 5.14 -1.44 -8.95
N GLU A 193 6.41 -1.82 -8.82
CA GLU A 193 6.89 -2.68 -7.74
C GLU A 193 6.69 -2.02 -6.37
N LEU A 194 7.10 -0.76 -6.20
CA LEU A 194 6.96 -0.03 -4.94
C LEU A 194 5.48 0.12 -4.54
N LYS A 195 4.61 0.46 -5.50
CA LYS A 195 3.16 0.50 -5.31
C LYS A 195 2.65 -0.87 -4.85
N HIS A 196 3.05 -1.95 -5.52
CA HIS A 196 2.65 -3.30 -5.14
C HIS A 196 3.08 -3.65 -3.71
N ARG A 197 4.31 -3.30 -3.31
CA ARG A 197 4.79 -3.49 -1.93
C ARG A 197 3.92 -2.74 -0.92
N TYR A 198 3.62 -1.46 -1.16
CA TYR A 198 2.76 -0.67 -0.26
C TYR A 198 1.35 -1.25 -0.12
N LEU A 199 0.75 -1.75 -1.20
CA LEU A 199 -0.61 -2.25 -1.17
C LEU A 199 -0.73 -3.63 -0.50
N ASN A 200 0.29 -4.49 -0.64
CA ASN A 200 0.15 -5.91 -0.31
C ASN A 200 0.96 -6.37 0.91
N LEU A 201 2.01 -5.66 1.32
CA LEU A 201 2.79 -6.06 2.50
C LEU A 201 2.05 -5.69 3.80
N PRO A 202 2.27 -6.43 4.90
CA PRO A 202 1.83 -6.04 6.23
C PRO A 202 2.33 -4.65 6.63
N VAL A 203 1.55 -3.94 7.46
CA VAL A 203 1.84 -2.55 7.85
C VAL A 203 3.18 -2.43 8.59
N ASP A 204 3.50 -3.40 9.44
CA ASP A 204 4.74 -3.51 10.21
C ASP A 204 5.95 -3.93 9.36
N GLU A 205 5.74 -4.50 8.17
CA GLU A 205 6.81 -4.68 7.18
C GLU A 205 7.10 -3.37 6.44
N VAL A 206 6.09 -2.56 6.15
CA VAL A 206 6.23 -1.30 5.39
C VAL A 206 6.78 -0.15 6.22
N PHE A 207 6.34 -0.03 7.49
CA PHE A 207 6.59 1.15 8.31
C PHE A 207 7.33 0.81 9.61
N VAL A 208 8.14 1.77 10.07
CA VAL A 208 8.47 1.95 11.50
C VAL A 208 7.59 3.09 12.01
N PHE A 209 7.03 2.95 13.21
CA PHE A 209 6.21 4.00 13.80
C PHE A 209 6.40 4.09 15.31
N ASN A 210 6.34 5.30 15.83
CA ASN A 210 6.45 5.62 17.26
C ASN A 210 5.34 6.61 17.63
N GLY A 211 4.68 6.38 18.76
CA GLY A 211 3.66 7.29 19.30
C GLY A 211 4.19 8.08 20.50
N GLU A 212 3.67 9.28 20.68
CA GLU A 212 3.85 10.13 21.87
C GLU A 212 2.51 10.40 22.55
#